data_AF-A0A963JXC9-F1
#
_entry.id   AF-A0A963JXC9-F1
#
_cell.length_a   1.000
_cell.length_b   1.000
_cell.length_c   1.000
_cell.angle_alpha   90.00
_cell.angle_beta   90.00
_cell.angle_gamma   90.00
#
_symmetry.space_group_name_H-M   'P 1'
#
loop_
_entity.id
_entity.type
_entity.pdbx_description
1 polymer ?
#
loop_
_entity_poly.entity_id
_entity_poly.type
_entity_poly.pdbx_seq_one_letter_code
_entity_poly.pdbx_strand_id
1 'polypeptide(L)'
;MSGSTQPPATGPSSLSLAPEPRWFAAHELRTPLQAIKGGVELLLEARGAGLRPELLDAVTLIATAAGDLERQLDLMAELAALAGGLRPEPRAVALHDLLARPDVAQAIVPPPGLDHLPPTVRVLVAPEPFGRALTLLAGARQGPPGPLSCALHITGSADIHLELDFIACGSGVGSVALRLSRELLGLSAVALDQPAKPGLVLAMRRC
;
A
#
# COMPACT_ATOMS: atom_id res chain seq x y z
N MET A 1 24.92 59.00 -11.71
CA MET A 1 23.67 58.26 -11.49
C MET A 1 23.71 57.02 -12.35
N SER A 2 23.75 55.85 -11.74
CA SER A 2 23.32 54.54 -12.25
C SER A 2 23.77 53.53 -11.20
N GLY A 3 22.86 53.26 -10.25
CA GLY A 3 23.05 52.27 -9.20
C GLY A 3 22.96 50.87 -9.78
N SER A 4 23.96 50.04 -9.45
CA SER A 4 23.96 48.61 -9.72
C SER A 4 23.45 47.91 -8.45
N THR A 5 22.23 47.39 -8.51
CA THR A 5 21.64 46.61 -7.40
C THR A 5 21.62 45.15 -7.82
N GLN A 6 22.57 44.39 -7.30
CA GLN A 6 22.62 42.93 -7.37
C GLN A 6 21.65 42.37 -6.30
N PRO A 7 20.71 41.45 -6.63
CA PRO A 7 19.92 40.79 -5.60
C PRO A 7 20.73 39.68 -4.92
N PRO A 8 20.59 39.48 -3.60
CA PRO A 8 21.32 38.46 -2.87
C PRO A 8 20.74 37.07 -3.15
N ALA A 9 21.65 36.10 -3.21
CA ALA A 9 21.36 34.67 -3.22
C ALA A 9 20.66 34.27 -1.91
N THR A 10 19.38 33.90 -1.99
CA THR A 10 18.69 33.15 -0.95
C THR A 10 18.71 31.68 -1.33
N GLY A 11 19.59 30.92 -0.68
CA GLY A 11 19.59 29.46 -0.77
C GLY A 11 18.25 28.87 -0.28
N PRO A 12 17.93 27.63 -0.66
CA PRO A 12 16.78 26.95 -0.09
C PRO A 12 17.02 26.78 1.40
N SER A 13 16.26 27.53 2.19
CA SER A 13 16.12 27.33 3.64
C SER A 13 15.82 25.86 3.88
N SER A 14 16.80 25.16 4.41
CA SER A 14 16.67 23.85 5.03
C SER A 14 15.74 23.99 6.23
N LEU A 15 14.44 23.87 5.96
CA LEU A 15 13.45 23.58 6.99
C LEU A 15 13.82 22.24 7.59
N SER A 16 14.53 22.29 8.71
CA SER A 16 14.66 21.22 9.69
C SER A 16 13.24 20.80 10.08
N LEU A 17 12.69 19.81 9.37
CA LEU A 17 11.51 19.08 9.77
C LEU A 17 11.88 18.33 11.04
N ALA A 18 11.47 18.89 12.19
CA ALA A 18 11.26 18.08 13.38
C ALA A 18 10.46 16.83 12.97
N PRO A 19 10.75 15.63 13.52
CA PRO A 19 10.00 14.43 13.16
C PRO A 19 8.51 14.72 13.36
N GLU A 20 7.71 14.57 12.30
CA GLU A 20 6.31 15.00 12.31
C GLU A 20 5.57 14.38 13.50
N PRO A 21 4.68 15.14 14.19
CA PRO A 21 3.93 14.66 15.37
C PRO A 21 3.09 13.41 15.11
N ARG A 22 2.88 13.06 13.84
CA ARG A 22 2.10 11.90 13.38
C ARG A 22 2.87 10.58 13.48
N TRP A 23 4.18 10.59 13.19
CA TRP A 23 5.03 9.40 13.36
C TRP A 23 5.21 9.08 14.85
N PHE A 24 5.39 10.13 15.66
CA PHE A 24 5.47 10.00 17.12
C PHE A 24 4.18 9.43 17.71
N ALA A 25 3.00 9.91 17.30
CA ALA A 25 1.73 9.37 17.74
C ALA A 25 1.55 7.89 17.38
N ALA A 26 1.97 7.46 16.18
CA ALA A 26 1.90 6.04 15.81
C ALA A 26 2.82 5.16 16.67
N HIS A 27 4.03 5.64 17.00
CA HIS A 27 4.99 4.90 17.81
C HIS A 27 4.56 4.78 19.27
N GLU A 28 4.10 5.89 19.88
CA GLU A 28 3.65 5.93 21.27
C GLU A 28 2.34 5.19 21.51
N LEU A 29 1.44 5.14 20.53
CA LEU A 29 0.20 4.36 20.62
C LEU A 29 0.43 2.85 20.44
N ARG A 30 1.54 2.44 19.83
CA ARG A 30 1.84 1.02 19.59
C ARG A 30 2.12 0.27 20.88
N THR A 31 2.89 0.85 21.78
CA THR A 31 3.29 0.24 23.06
C THR A 31 2.09 -0.14 23.96
N PRO A 32 1.16 0.77 24.32
CA PRO A 32 -0.01 0.40 25.12
C PRO A 32 -0.91 -0.59 24.39
N LEU A 33 -0.96 -0.53 23.06
CA LEU A 33 -1.78 -1.42 22.26
C LEU A 33 -1.22 -2.84 22.18
N GLN A 34 0.10 -3.01 22.12
CA GLN A 34 0.76 -4.30 22.28
C GLN A 34 0.55 -4.89 23.68
N ALA A 35 0.54 -4.06 24.72
CA ALA A 35 0.22 -4.51 26.07
C ALA A 35 -1.23 -5.02 26.19
N ILE A 36 -2.19 -4.32 25.57
CA ILE A 36 -3.60 -4.75 25.50
C ILE A 36 -3.70 -6.09 24.76
N LYS A 37 -3.09 -6.20 23.58
CA LYS A 37 -3.09 -7.41 22.77
C LYS A 37 -2.48 -8.60 23.52
N GLY A 38 -1.29 -8.43 24.10
CA GLY A 38 -0.62 -9.48 24.85
C GLY A 38 -1.40 -9.92 26.09
N GLY A 39 -2.00 -8.98 26.83
CA GLY A 39 -2.87 -9.32 27.97
C GLY A 39 -4.12 -10.10 27.55
N VAL A 40 -4.67 -9.79 26.39
CA VAL A 40 -5.81 -10.50 25.79
C VAL A 40 -5.40 -11.89 25.29
N GLU A 41 -4.26 -12.04 24.63
CA GLU A 41 -3.71 -13.33 24.20
C GLU A 41 -3.49 -14.26 25.40
N LEU A 42 -2.92 -13.75 26.50
CA LEU A 42 -2.76 -14.51 27.75
C LEU A 42 -4.11 -14.99 28.32
N LEU A 43 -5.16 -14.17 28.24
CA LEU A 43 -6.51 -14.56 28.66
C LEU A 43 -7.11 -15.63 27.73
N LEU A 44 -6.86 -15.55 26.43
CA LEU A 44 -7.30 -16.55 25.45
C LEU A 44 -6.55 -17.89 25.63
N GLU A 45 -5.26 -17.86 25.92
CA GLU A 45 -4.42 -19.03 26.19
C GLU A 45 -4.82 -19.73 27.50
N ALA A 46 -5.26 -18.96 28.50
CA ALA A 46 -5.83 -19.48 29.74
C ALA A 46 -7.23 -20.11 29.57
N ARG A 47 -7.67 -20.42 28.34
CA ARG A 47 -8.96 -21.05 27.97
C ARG A 47 -9.37 -22.23 28.85
N GLY A 48 -8.41 -22.95 29.42
CA GLY A 48 -8.64 -24.07 30.33
C GLY A 48 -9.09 -23.69 31.76
N ALA A 49 -9.04 -22.41 32.15
CA ALA A 49 -9.29 -21.94 33.51
C ALA A 49 -10.74 -21.49 33.80
N GLY A 50 -11.69 -21.70 32.87
CA GLY A 50 -13.11 -21.45 33.12
C GLY A 50 -13.63 -20.06 32.73
N LEU A 51 -13.05 -19.44 31.70
CA LEU A 51 -13.64 -18.23 31.10
C LEU A 51 -15.01 -18.55 30.49
N ARG A 52 -16.01 -17.72 30.81
CA ARG A 52 -17.33 -17.81 30.21
C ARG A 52 -17.25 -17.51 28.70
N PRO A 53 -18.05 -18.20 27.84
CA PRO A 53 -18.03 -17.99 26.40
C PRO A 53 -18.17 -16.52 25.99
N GLU A 54 -19.05 -15.77 26.65
CA GLU A 54 -19.31 -14.36 26.33
C GLU A 54 -18.10 -13.46 26.64
N LEU A 55 -17.32 -13.81 27.66
CA LEU A 55 -16.06 -13.13 27.98
C LEU A 55 -14.98 -13.48 26.96
N LEU A 56 -14.94 -14.72 26.50
CA LEU A 56 -14.02 -15.15 25.46
C LEU A 56 -14.29 -14.41 24.14
N ASP A 57 -15.56 -14.24 23.77
CA ASP A 57 -15.97 -13.49 22.58
C ASP A 57 -15.57 -12.01 22.70
N ALA A 58 -15.80 -11.38 23.85
CA ALA A 58 -15.40 -9.99 24.10
C ALA A 58 -13.88 -9.82 24.04
N VAL A 59 -13.12 -10.74 24.63
CA VAL A 59 -11.64 -10.74 24.61
C VAL A 59 -11.12 -10.93 23.18
N THR A 60 -11.72 -11.84 22.40
CA THR A 60 -11.37 -12.05 20.98
C THR A 60 -11.64 -10.81 20.13
N LEU A 61 -12.77 -10.12 20.37
CA LEU A 61 -13.11 -8.87 19.71
C LEU A 61 -12.06 -7.79 20.01
N ILE A 62 -11.65 -7.65 21.27
CA ILE A 62 -10.62 -6.68 21.67
C ILE A 62 -9.28 -6.99 21.00
N ALA A 63 -8.84 -8.26 20.98
CA ALA A 63 -7.60 -8.66 20.31
C ALA A 63 -7.62 -8.29 18.83
N THR A 64 -8.74 -8.58 18.16
CA THR A 64 -8.92 -8.29 16.73
C THR A 64 -8.88 -6.79 16.48
N ALA A 65 -9.63 -6.00 17.26
CA ALA A 65 -9.67 -4.55 17.14
C ALA A 65 -8.32 -3.89 17.44
N ALA A 66 -7.58 -4.39 18.44
CA ALA A 66 -6.22 -3.93 18.71
C ALA A 66 -5.29 -4.23 17.52
N GLY A 67 -5.30 -5.46 17.01
CA GLY A 67 -4.49 -5.84 15.85
C GLY A 67 -4.79 -5.00 14.59
N ASP A 68 -6.06 -4.68 14.34
CA ASP A 68 -6.45 -3.80 13.23
C ASP A 68 -5.98 -2.36 13.42
N LEU A 69 -6.03 -1.84 14.66
CA LEU A 69 -5.51 -0.51 14.97
C LEU A 69 -3.98 -0.45 14.88
N GLU A 70 -3.26 -1.48 15.34
CA GLU A 70 -1.80 -1.59 15.11
C GLU A 70 -1.47 -1.49 13.62
N ARG A 71 -2.19 -2.26 12.79
CA ARG A 71 -2.01 -2.26 11.34
C ARG A 71 -2.29 -0.88 10.75
N GLN A 72 -3.33 -0.19 11.19
CA GLN A 72 -3.63 1.17 10.71
C GLN A 72 -2.52 2.17 11.06
N LEU A 73 -1.99 2.11 12.28
CA LEU A 73 -0.89 2.98 12.70
C LEU A 73 0.37 2.76 11.86
N ASP A 74 0.68 1.50 11.55
CA ASP A 74 1.81 1.15 10.67
C ASP A 74 1.64 1.72 9.26
N LEU A 75 0.45 1.57 8.67
CA LEU A 75 0.15 2.13 7.34
C LEU A 75 0.23 3.67 7.34
N MET A 76 -0.21 4.31 8.42
CA MET A 76 -0.13 5.77 8.56
C MET A 76 1.32 6.26 8.72
N ALA A 77 2.16 5.52 9.45
CA ALA A 77 3.58 5.82 9.58
C ALA A 77 4.31 5.67 8.23
N GLU A 78 3.99 4.63 7.47
CA GLU A 78 4.52 4.41 6.11
C GLU A 78 4.12 5.56 5.17
N LEU A 79 2.84 5.98 5.18
CA LEU A 79 2.36 7.15 4.45
C LEU A 79 3.14 8.42 4.78
N ALA A 80 3.41 8.67 6.07
CA ALA A 80 4.15 9.84 6.52
C ALA A 80 5.62 9.80 6.04
N ALA A 81 6.26 8.63 6.08
CA ALA A 81 7.63 8.46 5.60
C ALA A 81 7.76 8.75 4.10
N LEU A 82 6.78 8.30 3.30
CA LEU A 82 6.72 8.59 1.86
C LEU A 82 6.54 10.09 1.59
N ALA A 83 5.69 10.77 2.36
CA ALA A 83 5.52 12.22 2.27
C ALA A 83 6.81 13.00 2.61
N GLY A 84 7.66 12.43 3.47
CA GLY A 84 8.96 12.99 3.87
C GLY A 84 10.07 12.96 2.82
N GLY A 85 9.82 12.45 1.61
CA GLY A 85 10.73 12.60 0.46
C GLY A 85 11.51 11.36 0.03
N LEU A 86 11.21 10.18 0.58
CA LEU A 86 11.66 8.91 0.00
C LEU A 86 10.93 8.66 -1.33
N ARG A 87 11.57 9.01 -2.44
CA ARG A 87 11.05 8.73 -3.79
C ARG A 87 11.86 7.62 -4.45
N PRO A 88 11.30 6.39 -4.54
CA PRO A 88 11.92 5.34 -5.34
C PRO A 88 11.90 5.74 -6.83
N GLU A 89 13.00 5.46 -7.54
CA GLU A 89 13.17 5.83 -8.94
C GLU A 89 12.57 4.75 -9.87
N PRO A 90 11.63 5.08 -10.76
CA PRO A 90 11.11 4.15 -11.76
C PRO A 90 12.18 3.70 -12.74
N ARG A 91 12.17 2.41 -13.09
CA ARG A 91 13.10 1.81 -14.06
C ARG A 91 12.36 0.94 -15.06
N ALA A 92 12.95 0.74 -16.23
CA ALA A 92 12.40 -0.16 -17.24
C ALA A 92 12.57 -1.62 -16.78
N VAL A 93 11.48 -2.30 -16.48
CA VAL A 93 11.46 -3.71 -16.05
C VAL A 93 10.66 -4.53 -17.05
N ALA A 94 11.10 -5.77 -17.34
CA ALA A 94 10.31 -6.67 -18.17
C ALA A 94 8.99 -6.99 -17.45
N LEU A 95 7.86 -6.93 -18.17
CA LEU A 95 6.55 -7.14 -17.56
C LEU A 95 6.44 -8.54 -16.93
N HIS A 96 6.99 -9.55 -17.59
CA HIS A 96 7.05 -10.92 -17.06
C HIS A 96 7.79 -10.99 -15.73
N ASP A 97 8.98 -10.38 -15.64
CA ASP A 97 9.76 -10.35 -14.41
C ASP A 97 9.02 -9.61 -13.30
N LEU A 98 8.39 -8.47 -13.61
CA LEU A 98 7.59 -7.71 -12.66
C LEU A 98 6.47 -8.56 -12.06
N LEU A 99 5.72 -9.28 -12.91
CA LEU A 99 4.58 -10.11 -12.51
C LEU A 99 5.01 -11.41 -11.82
N ALA A 100 6.22 -11.90 -12.09
CA ALA A 100 6.80 -13.07 -11.45
C ALA A 100 7.43 -12.78 -10.07
N ARG A 101 7.57 -11.51 -9.67
CA ARG A 101 8.12 -11.17 -8.36
C ARG A 101 7.21 -11.73 -7.24
N PRO A 102 7.78 -12.29 -6.15
CA PRO A 102 6.99 -12.98 -5.14
C PRO A 102 5.88 -12.15 -4.50
N ASP A 103 6.14 -10.87 -4.23
CA ASP A 103 5.18 -9.91 -3.69
C ASP A 103 4.00 -9.65 -4.65
N VAL A 104 4.28 -9.57 -5.95
CA VAL A 104 3.27 -9.40 -7.00
C VAL A 104 2.50 -10.70 -7.24
N ALA A 105 3.18 -11.82 -7.41
CA ALA A 105 2.59 -13.13 -7.69
C ALA A 105 1.71 -13.65 -6.54
N GLN A 106 1.98 -13.24 -5.29
CA GLN A 106 1.09 -13.52 -4.16
C GLN A 106 -0.13 -12.60 -4.12
N ALA A 107 0.00 -11.37 -4.63
CA ALA A 107 -1.05 -10.37 -4.57
C ALA A 107 -2.05 -10.46 -5.73
N ILE A 108 -1.62 -10.93 -6.91
CA ILE A 108 -2.46 -11.02 -8.10
C ILE A 108 -2.33 -12.37 -8.79
N VAL A 109 -3.43 -12.84 -9.38
CA VAL A 109 -3.40 -13.97 -10.30
C VAL A 109 -2.79 -13.49 -11.61
N PRO A 110 -1.82 -14.21 -12.22
CA PRO A 110 -1.26 -13.84 -13.50
C PRO A 110 -2.35 -13.63 -14.55
N PRO A 111 -2.32 -12.52 -15.32
CA PRO A 111 -3.37 -12.23 -16.26
C PRO A 111 -3.37 -13.22 -17.42
N PRO A 112 -4.56 -13.63 -17.93
CA PRO A 112 -4.64 -14.48 -19.11
C PRO A 112 -4.01 -13.77 -20.30
N GLY A 113 -3.26 -14.52 -21.12
CA GLY A 113 -2.57 -13.98 -22.29
C GLY A 113 -1.21 -13.33 -22.01
N LEU A 114 -0.72 -13.37 -20.76
CA LEU A 114 0.66 -12.98 -20.45
C LEU A 114 1.66 -13.77 -21.31
N ASP A 115 1.46 -15.08 -21.49
CA ASP A 115 2.33 -15.95 -22.31
C ASP A 115 2.34 -15.58 -23.80
N HIS A 116 1.36 -14.81 -24.28
CA HIS A 116 1.30 -14.35 -25.67
C HIS A 116 2.04 -13.02 -25.88
N LEU A 117 2.43 -12.34 -24.80
CA LEU A 117 3.28 -11.16 -24.90
C LEU A 117 4.73 -11.56 -25.18
N PRO A 118 5.44 -10.80 -26.03
CA PRO A 118 6.89 -10.93 -26.14
C PRO A 118 7.56 -10.71 -24.76
N PRO A 119 8.57 -11.50 -24.38
CA PRO A 119 9.32 -11.28 -23.14
C PRO A 119 10.08 -9.94 -23.14
N THR A 120 10.20 -9.31 -24.30
CA THR A 120 10.82 -7.99 -24.51
C THR A 120 9.92 -6.82 -24.11
N VAL A 121 8.65 -7.05 -23.74
CA VAL A 121 7.76 -5.98 -23.30
C VAL A 121 8.21 -5.46 -21.93
N ARG A 122 8.61 -4.18 -21.90
CA ARG A 122 9.11 -3.50 -20.71
C ARG A 122 8.18 -2.38 -20.30
N VAL A 123 8.03 -2.19 -18.98
CA VAL A 123 7.25 -1.11 -18.38
C VAL A 123 8.14 -0.26 -17.49
N LEU A 124 7.87 1.05 -17.45
CA LEU A 124 8.54 1.96 -16.54
C LEU A 124 7.83 1.88 -15.18
N VAL A 125 8.51 1.31 -14.18
CA VAL A 125 7.91 1.09 -12.86
C VAL A 125 8.98 1.12 -11.76
N ALA A 126 8.63 1.60 -10.56
CA ALA A 126 9.42 1.28 -9.36
C ALA A 126 8.88 -0.03 -8.75
N PRO A 127 9.61 -1.16 -8.84
CA PRO A 127 9.03 -2.48 -8.55
C PRO A 127 8.58 -2.65 -7.10
N GLU A 128 9.41 -2.21 -6.15
CA GLU A 128 9.20 -2.40 -4.72
C GLU A 128 7.90 -1.74 -4.23
N PRO A 129 7.65 -0.43 -4.47
CA PRO A 129 6.37 0.20 -4.12
C PRO A 129 5.19 -0.37 -4.91
N PHE A 130 5.39 -0.82 -6.15
CA PHE A 130 4.33 -1.45 -6.94
C PHE A 130 3.84 -2.75 -6.31
N GLY A 131 4.76 -3.66 -5.97
CA GLY A 131 4.41 -4.92 -5.32
C GLY A 131 3.75 -4.71 -3.95
N ARG A 132 4.28 -3.77 -3.15
CA ARG A 132 3.69 -3.37 -1.87
C ARG A 132 2.26 -2.85 -2.04
N ALA A 133 2.01 -2.00 -3.04
CA ALA A 133 0.67 -1.48 -3.32
C ALA A 133 -0.31 -2.61 -3.66
N LEU A 134 0.10 -3.58 -4.49
CA LEU A 134 -0.74 -4.72 -4.83
C LEU A 134 -1.06 -5.59 -3.61
N THR A 135 -0.09 -5.85 -2.73
CA THR A 135 -0.33 -6.59 -1.48
C THR A 135 -1.36 -5.88 -0.59
N LEU A 136 -1.26 -4.55 -0.48
CA LEU A 136 -2.21 -3.74 0.28
C LEU A 136 -3.62 -3.77 -0.33
N LEU A 137 -3.74 -3.69 -1.66
CA LEU A 137 -5.02 -3.81 -2.35
C LEU A 137 -5.63 -5.20 -2.16
N ALA A 138 -4.85 -6.28 -2.28
CA ALA A 138 -5.33 -7.64 -2.05
C ALA A 138 -5.86 -7.83 -0.62
N GLY A 139 -5.18 -7.26 0.38
CA GLY A 139 -5.62 -7.29 1.78
C GLY A 139 -6.80 -6.37 2.09
N ALA A 140 -7.04 -5.33 1.28
CA ALA A 140 -8.11 -4.35 1.49
C ALA A 140 -9.42 -4.68 0.74
N ARG A 141 -9.43 -5.74 -0.07
CA ARG A 141 -10.61 -6.11 -0.86
C ARG A 141 -11.74 -6.64 0.02
N GLN A 142 -12.98 -6.43 -0.41
CA GLN A 142 -14.12 -7.19 0.09
C GLN A 142 -14.13 -8.58 -0.54
N GLY A 143 -14.48 -9.59 0.26
CA GLY A 143 -14.63 -10.97 -0.20
C GLY A 143 -13.60 -11.93 0.42
N PRO A 144 -13.48 -13.14 -0.10
CA PRO A 144 -12.58 -14.14 0.45
C PRO A 144 -11.12 -13.66 0.38
N PRO A 145 -10.27 -14.02 1.35
CA PRO A 145 -8.84 -13.74 1.26
C PRO A 145 -8.24 -14.44 0.04
N GLY A 146 -7.27 -13.79 -0.61
CA GLY A 146 -6.56 -14.35 -1.75
C GLY A 146 -6.14 -13.30 -2.78
N PRO A 147 -5.46 -13.74 -3.85
CA PRO A 147 -4.96 -12.84 -4.89
C PRO A 147 -6.11 -12.17 -5.65
N LEU A 148 -5.85 -10.97 -6.15
CA LEU A 148 -6.75 -10.23 -7.04
C LEU A 148 -6.76 -10.90 -8.42
N SER A 149 -7.94 -11.08 -9.00
CA SER A 149 -8.02 -11.44 -10.41
C SER A 149 -7.52 -10.27 -11.24
N CYS A 150 -6.66 -10.54 -12.23
CA CYS A 150 -6.08 -9.52 -13.08
C CYS A 150 -6.37 -9.83 -14.54
N ALA A 151 -6.81 -8.83 -15.29
CA ALA A 151 -6.88 -8.86 -16.75
C ALA A 151 -5.87 -7.88 -17.33
N LEU A 152 -5.25 -8.27 -18.43
CA LEU A 152 -4.24 -7.47 -19.13
C LEU A 152 -4.87 -6.89 -20.41
N HIS A 153 -4.79 -5.58 -20.54
CA HIS A 153 -5.23 -4.86 -21.73
C HIS A 153 -4.06 -4.03 -22.27
N ILE A 154 -3.78 -4.18 -23.56
CA ILE A 154 -2.77 -3.35 -24.24
C ILE A 154 -3.53 -2.33 -25.06
N THR A 155 -3.46 -1.07 -24.65
CA THR A 155 -4.15 0.05 -25.30
C THR A 155 -3.17 0.80 -26.18
N GLY A 156 -3.25 0.54 -27.48
CA GLY A 156 -2.36 1.17 -28.46
C GLY A 156 -0.90 0.71 -28.34
N SER A 157 0.04 1.58 -28.70
CA SER A 157 1.46 1.24 -28.78
C SER A 157 2.28 1.56 -27.53
N ALA A 158 1.75 2.37 -26.60
CA ALA A 158 2.54 2.99 -25.54
C ALA A 158 2.14 2.58 -24.12
N ASP A 159 0.93 2.08 -23.88
CA ASP A 159 0.43 1.85 -22.51
C ASP A 159 -0.05 0.41 -22.30
N ILE A 160 0.17 -0.07 -21.08
CA ILE A 160 -0.26 -1.38 -20.59
C ILE A 160 -1.19 -1.14 -19.40
N HIS A 161 -2.40 -1.69 -19.49
CA HIS A 161 -3.41 -1.57 -18.46
C HIS A 161 -3.59 -2.93 -17.79
N LEU A 162 -3.48 -2.96 -16.47
CA LEU A 162 -3.89 -4.10 -15.65
C LEU A 162 -5.21 -3.75 -14.99
N GLU A 163 -6.27 -4.45 -15.34
CA GLU A 163 -7.55 -4.36 -14.67
C GLU A 163 -7.58 -5.38 -13.53
N LEU A 164 -7.79 -4.88 -12.31
CA LEU A 164 -7.88 -5.69 -11.10
C LEU A 164 -9.32 -5.77 -10.64
N ASP A 165 -9.80 -6.99 -10.39
CA ASP A 165 -11.09 -7.20 -9.74
C ASP A 165 -10.97 -6.79 -8.26
N PHE A 166 -11.43 -5.58 -7.98
CA PHE A 166 -11.31 -4.96 -6.67
C PHE A 166 -12.59 -4.24 -6.29
N ILE A 167 -13.12 -4.63 -5.14
CA ILE A 167 -14.21 -3.94 -4.45
C ILE A 167 -13.65 -3.50 -3.09
N ALA A 168 -13.58 -2.19 -2.86
CA ALA A 168 -12.99 -1.64 -1.65
C ALA A 168 -13.80 -2.03 -0.40
N CYS A 169 -13.11 -2.44 0.66
CA CYS A 169 -13.77 -2.61 1.96
C CYS A 169 -14.09 -1.24 2.56
N GLY A 170 -15.38 -0.97 2.80
CA GLY A 170 -15.86 0.29 3.43
C GLY A 170 -15.45 0.48 4.89
N SER A 171 -14.58 -0.36 5.44
CA SER A 171 -14.05 -0.23 6.80
C SER A 171 -12.85 0.72 6.84
N GLY A 172 -12.53 1.26 8.03
CA GLY A 172 -11.43 2.21 8.20
C GLY A 172 -10.05 1.66 7.81
N VAL A 173 -9.80 0.35 7.96
CA VAL A 173 -8.54 -0.27 7.52
C VAL A 173 -8.45 -0.27 5.98
N GLY A 174 -9.56 -0.58 5.31
CA GLY A 174 -9.63 -0.60 3.84
C GLY A 174 -9.39 0.78 3.22
N SER A 175 -9.91 1.85 3.85
CA SER A 175 -9.73 3.22 3.35
C SER A 175 -8.27 3.71 3.47
N VAL A 176 -7.60 3.41 4.57
CA VAL A 176 -6.17 3.76 4.77
C VAL A 176 -5.28 2.95 3.82
N ALA A 177 -5.52 1.63 3.71
CA ALA A 177 -4.78 0.77 2.79
C ALA A 177 -4.96 1.20 1.32
N LEU A 178 -6.18 1.58 0.92
CA LEU A 178 -6.45 2.12 -0.42
C LEU A 178 -5.70 3.44 -0.65
N ARG A 179 -5.65 4.32 0.35
CA ARG A 179 -4.91 5.59 0.24
C ARG A 179 -3.42 5.34 0.09
N LEU A 180 -2.81 4.49 0.91
CA LEU A 180 -1.40 4.15 0.80
C LEU A 180 -1.07 3.47 -0.53
N SER A 181 -1.93 2.55 -0.99
CA SER A 181 -1.78 1.91 -2.30
C SER A 181 -1.74 2.94 -3.43
N ARG A 182 -2.59 3.97 -3.38
CA ARG A 182 -2.58 5.08 -4.36
C ARG A 182 -1.28 5.86 -4.36
N GLU A 183 -0.77 6.22 -3.19
CA GLU A 183 0.50 6.95 -3.08
C GLU A 183 1.66 6.10 -3.61
N LEU A 184 1.72 4.82 -3.22
CA LEU A 184 2.74 3.88 -3.69
C LEU A 184 2.69 3.65 -5.20
N LEU A 185 1.51 3.53 -5.80
CA LEU A 185 1.35 3.44 -7.26
C LEU A 185 1.82 4.71 -7.96
N GLY A 186 1.50 5.89 -7.40
CA GLY A 186 2.00 7.18 -7.89
C GLY A 186 3.54 7.26 -7.88
N LEU A 187 4.17 6.79 -6.79
CA LEU A 187 5.63 6.65 -6.70
C LEU A 187 6.20 5.61 -7.66
N SER A 188 5.38 4.64 -8.07
CA SER A 188 5.75 3.60 -9.02
C SER A 188 5.66 4.01 -10.48
N ALA A 189 5.33 5.28 -10.78
CA ALA A 189 4.97 5.73 -12.13
C ALA A 189 3.77 4.97 -12.74
N VAL A 190 2.88 4.45 -11.89
CA VAL A 190 1.66 3.76 -12.28
C VAL A 190 0.46 4.65 -11.95
N ALA A 191 -0.33 4.99 -12.96
CA ALA A 191 -1.56 5.73 -12.74
C ALA A 191 -2.67 4.76 -12.32
N LEU A 192 -3.39 5.11 -11.25
CA LEU A 192 -4.60 4.41 -10.85
C LEU A 192 -5.80 5.14 -11.45
N ASP A 193 -6.53 4.46 -12.33
CA ASP A 193 -7.82 4.91 -12.83
C ASP A 193 -8.95 4.11 -12.15
N GLN A 194 -10.05 4.80 -11.82
CA GLN A 194 -11.25 4.16 -11.28
C GLN A 194 -12.28 4.10 -12.40
N PRO A 195 -12.43 2.95 -13.09
CA PRO A 195 -13.48 2.82 -14.09
C PRO A 195 -14.87 2.99 -13.46
N ALA A 196 -15.86 3.32 -14.28
CA ALA A 196 -17.27 3.45 -13.88
C ALA A 196 -17.93 2.11 -13.45
N LYS A 197 -17.16 1.02 -13.37
CA LYS A 197 -17.56 -0.35 -13.00
C LYS A 197 -16.71 -0.83 -11.82
N PRO A 198 -17.13 -1.83 -11.03
CA PRO A 198 -16.29 -2.38 -9.98
C PRO A 198 -14.98 -2.93 -10.59
N GLY A 199 -13.86 -2.36 -10.16
CA GLY A 199 -12.53 -2.67 -10.66
C GLY A 199 -11.56 -1.51 -10.45
N LEU A 200 -10.26 -1.80 -10.45
CA LEU A 200 -9.19 -0.80 -10.48
C LEU A 200 -8.35 -1.01 -11.72
N VAL A 201 -8.08 0.06 -12.47
CA VAL A 201 -7.22 -0.01 -13.65
C VAL A 201 -5.87 0.61 -13.32
N LEU A 202 -4.81 -0.18 -13.46
CA LEU A 202 -3.43 0.26 -13.32
C LEU A 202 -2.87 0.53 -14.71
N ALA A 203 -2.62 1.79 -15.03
CA ALA A 203 -1.99 2.18 -16.28
C ALA A 203 -0.47 2.34 -16.09
N MET A 204 0.29 1.56 -16.85
CA MET A 204 1.76 1.57 -16.88
C MET A 204 2.24 1.96 -18.27
N ARG A 205 3.28 2.79 -18.31
CA ARG A 205 3.89 3.20 -19.57
C ARG A 205 4.87 2.15 -20.06
N ARG A 206 4.74 1.75 -21.32
CA ARG A 206 5.69 0.88 -22.01
C ARG A 206 6.96 1.65 -22.39
N CYS A 207 8.10 0.98 -22.28
CA CYS A 207 9.41 1.48 -22.71
C CYS A 207 9.76 1.01 -24.13
#